data_AF-A0A381I8P1-F1
#
_entry.id   AF-A0A381I8P1-F1
#
_cell.length_a   1.000
_cell.length_b   1.000
_cell.length_c   1.000
_cell.angle_alpha   90.00
_cell.angle_beta   90.00
_cell.angle_gamma   90.00
#
_symmetry.space_group_name_H-M   'P 1'
#
loop_
_entity.id
_entity.type
_entity.pdbx_description
1 polymer ?
#
loop_
_entity_poly.entity_id
_entity_poly.type
_entity_poly.pdbx_seq_one_letter_code
_entity_poly.pdbx_strand_id
1 'polypeptide(L)' 'MATIKPFKAIRPNKYIVDKVAALPYDVMNSKEARRIAEGNPYSFLHIDKSEIDLDENIDLYDEKVYLKAREKFR' A
#
# COMPACT_ATOMS: atom_id res chain seq x y z
N MET A 1 -16.51 -29.79 -4.10
CA MET A 1 -16.15 -29.00 -5.31
C MET A 1 -16.30 -27.53 -4.94
N ALA A 2 -15.28 -26.69 -5.15
CA ALA A 2 -15.34 -25.28 -4.74
C ALA A 2 -16.24 -24.47 -5.70
N THR A 3 -17.12 -23.64 -5.14
CA THR A 3 -17.96 -22.71 -5.92
C THR A 3 -17.22 -21.41 -6.15
N ILE A 4 -16.84 -21.11 -7.39
CA ILE A 4 -16.14 -19.87 -7.76
C ILE A 4 -17.18 -18.80 -8.10
N LYS A 5 -17.13 -17.65 -7.43
CA LYS A 5 -18.00 -16.49 -7.71
C LYS A 5 -17.18 -15.29 -8.15
N PRO A 6 -17.57 -14.58 -9.22
CA PRO A 6 -16.90 -13.35 -9.60
C PRO A 6 -17.14 -12.25 -8.57
N PHE A 7 -16.16 -11.36 -8.39
CA PHE A 7 -16.26 -10.17 -7.54
C PHE A 7 -15.58 -8.99 -8.22
N LYS A 8 -15.96 -7.77 -7.83
CA LYS A 8 -15.29 -6.55 -8.31
C LYS A 8 -13.92 -6.44 -7.64
N ALA A 9 -12.88 -6.29 -8.43
CA ALA A 9 -11.52 -6.08 -7.96
C ALA A 9 -10.88 -4.91 -8.71
N ILE A 10 -9.88 -4.29 -8.09
CA ILE A 10 -9.01 -3.32 -8.76
C ILE A 10 -7.80 -4.07 -9.28
N ARG A 11 -7.51 -3.87 -10.56
CA ARG A 11 -6.35 -4.47 -11.22
C ARG A 11 -5.49 -3.34 -11.79
N PRO A 12 -4.19 -3.26 -11.43
CA PRO A 12 -3.30 -2.28 -12.00
C PRO A 12 -3.19 -2.37 -13.52
N ASN A 13 -2.92 -1.24 -14.16
CA ASN A 13 -2.63 -1.22 -15.58
C ASN A 13 -1.35 -2.02 -15.88
N LYS A 14 -1.37 -2.82 -16.96
CA LYS A 14 -0.26 -3.68 -17.38
C LYS A 14 1.08 -2.96 -17.54
N TYR A 15 1.09 -1.66 -17.80
CA TYR A 15 2.31 -0.86 -17.98
C TYR A 15 2.96 -0.39 -16.67
N ILE A 16 2.27 -0.53 -15.53
CA ILE A 16 2.77 -0.08 -14.22
C ILE A 16 2.65 -1.16 -13.14
N VAL A 17 2.20 -2.36 -13.51
CA VAL A 17 1.91 -3.43 -12.54
C VAL A 17 3.14 -3.85 -11.74
N ASP A 18 4.33 -3.80 -12.37
CA ASP A 18 5.63 -4.04 -11.75
C ASP A 18 5.97 -2.99 -10.69
N LYS A 19 5.47 -1.76 -10.84
CA LYS A 19 5.65 -0.67 -9.88
C LYS A 19 4.63 -0.71 -8.74
N VAL A 20 3.45 -1.28 -8.97
CA VAL A 20 2.41 -1.40 -7.95
C VAL A 20 2.66 -2.61 -7.05
N ALA A 21 3.21 -3.70 -7.58
CA ALA A 21 3.49 -4.90 -6.81
C ALA A 21 4.36 -4.58 -5.58
N ALA A 22 3.91 -5.04 -4.41
CA ALA A 22 4.62 -4.90 -3.14
C ALA A 22 4.69 -6.27 -2.46
N LEU A 23 5.69 -6.44 -1.59
CA LEU A 23 5.71 -7.59 -0.68
C LEU A 23 4.56 -7.45 0.35
N PRO A 24 4.11 -8.54 0.97
CA PRO A 24 3.14 -8.49 2.06
C PRO A 24 3.54 -7.50 3.17
N TYR A 25 2.59 -6.75 3.71
CA TYR A 25 2.85 -5.73 4.73
C TYR A 25 3.46 -6.29 6.02
N ASP A 26 3.27 -7.57 6.32
CA ASP A 26 3.71 -8.25 7.54
C ASP A 26 5.16 -8.76 7.46
N VAL A 27 5.78 -8.74 6.29
CA VAL A 27 7.19 -9.16 6.11
C VAL A 27 8.19 -8.01 6.21
N MET A 28 7.74 -6.79 6.53
CA MET A 28 8.60 -5.62 6.68
C MET A 28 8.07 -4.63 7.72
N ASN A 29 8.96 -3.85 8.32
CA ASN A 29 8.58 -2.71 9.17
C ASN A 29 8.42 -1.41 8.37
N SER A 30 7.87 -0.36 8.98
CA SER A 30 7.59 0.92 8.31
C SER A 30 8.85 1.62 7.78
N LYS A 31 10.01 1.41 8.43
CA LYS A 31 11.28 1.99 7.97
C LYS A 31 11.80 1.31 6.71
N GLU A 32 11.65 -0.02 6.62
CA GLU A 32 11.95 -0.78 5.41
C GLU A 32 10.97 -0.42 4.29
N ALA A 33 9.67 -0.32 4.60
CA ALA A 33 8.64 0.07 3.66
C ALA A 33 8.89 1.46 3.04
N ARG A 34 9.33 2.45 3.84
CA ARG A 34 9.75 3.77 3.34
C ARG A 34 10.84 3.67 2.28
N ARG A 35 11.87 2.87 2.54
CA ARG A 35 13.00 2.67 1.62
C ARG A 35 12.59 1.92 0.36
N ILE A 36 11.71 0.92 0.48
CA ILE A 36 11.21 0.14 -0.66
C ILE A 36 10.33 1.01 -1.57
N ALA A 37 9.52 1.89 -0.99
CA ALA A 37 8.65 2.80 -1.74
C ALA A 37 9.38 4.06 -2.26
N GLU A 38 10.60 4.34 -1.79
CA GLU A 38 11.36 5.52 -2.16
C GLU A 38 11.57 5.59 -3.68
N GLY A 39 11.24 6.75 -4.26
CA GLY A 39 11.34 6.97 -5.72
C GLY A 39 10.27 6.26 -6.56
N ASN A 40 9.36 5.50 -5.96
CA ASN A 40 8.26 4.83 -6.65
C ASN A 40 6.88 5.31 -6.17
N PRO A 41 6.30 6.35 -6.81
CA PRO A 41 4.99 6.88 -6.40
C PRO A 41 3.83 5.91 -6.61
N TYR A 42 4.03 4.80 -7.34
CA TYR A 42 2.99 3.80 -7.63
C TYR A 42 3.02 2.62 -6.66
N SER A 43 3.97 2.56 -5.73
CA SER A 43 4.08 1.46 -4.77
C SER A 43 2.79 1.28 -3.98
N PHE A 44 2.27 0.05 -3.91
CA PHE A 44 1.07 -0.24 -3.11
C PHE A 44 1.29 -0.03 -1.61
N LEU A 45 2.54 0.07 -1.16
CA LEU A 45 2.88 0.39 0.23
C LEU A 45 2.37 1.77 0.67
N HIS A 46 2.16 2.70 -0.25
CA HIS A 46 1.52 3.99 0.07
C HIS A 46 0.06 3.86 0.55
N ILE A 47 -0.56 2.69 0.33
CA ILE A 47 -1.92 2.36 0.75
C ILE A 47 -1.88 1.35 1.90
N ASP A 48 -1.13 0.26 1.73
CA ASP A 48 -1.08 -0.87 2.68
C ASP A 48 -0.30 -0.52 3.97
N LYS A 49 0.67 0.39 3.85
CA LYS A 49 1.48 0.97 4.94
C LYS A 49 1.57 2.49 4.81
N SER A 50 0.43 3.17 4.74
CA SER A 50 0.37 4.62 4.51
C SER A 50 1.08 5.47 5.56
N GLU A 51 1.48 4.91 6.71
CA GLU A 51 2.34 5.58 7.70
C GLU A 51 3.72 5.96 7.12
N ILE A 52 4.12 5.37 5.99
CA ILE A 52 5.40 5.69 5.32
C ILE A 52 5.41 7.10 4.74
N ASP A 53 4.24 7.66 4.41
CA ASP A 53 4.06 9.02 3.88
C ASP A 53 3.85 10.07 4.98
N LEU A 54 3.92 9.68 6.25
CA LEU A 54 3.67 10.53 7.42
C LEU A 54 4.93 10.63 8.31
N ASP A 55 4.81 11.37 9.41
CA ASP A 55 5.90 11.49 10.39
C ASP A 55 6.36 10.12 10.89
N GLU A 56 7.67 9.95 11.10
CA GLU A 56 8.22 8.66 11.51
C GLU A 56 7.72 8.17 12.87
N ASN A 57 7.29 9.10 13.73
CA ASN A 57 6.82 8.82 15.09
C ASN A 57 5.30 8.77 15.19
N ILE A 58 4.58 8.77 14.06
CA ILE A 58 3.12 8.67 14.10
C ILE A 58 2.70 7.30 14.65
N ASP A 59 1.62 7.30 15.43
CA ASP A 59 0.96 6.06 15.79
C ASP A 59 0.39 5.39 14.53
N LEU A 60 0.70 4.10 14.35
CA LEU A 60 0.25 3.28 13.23
C LEU A 60 -1.28 3.20 13.14
N TYR A 61 -1.97 3.43 14.26
CA TYR A 61 -3.42 3.38 14.36
C TYR A 61 -4.07 4.78 14.40
N ASP A 62 -3.29 5.85 14.20
CA ASP A 62 -3.82 7.21 14.11
C ASP A 62 -4.76 7.33 12.89
N GLU A 63 -5.86 8.07 13.06
CA GLU A 63 -6.82 8.34 11.98
C GLU A 63 -6.13 8.88 10.71
N LYS A 64 -5.08 9.69 10.87
CA LYS A 64 -4.29 10.24 9.76
C LYS A 64 -3.70 9.16 8.85
N VAL A 65 -3.31 8.01 9.39
CA VAL A 65 -2.77 6.88 8.60
C VAL A 65 -3.85 6.38 7.63
N TYR A 66 -5.06 6.13 8.14
CA TYR A 66 -6.18 5.68 7.32
C TYR A 66 -6.65 6.74 6.31
N LEU A 67 -6.66 8.01 6.71
CA LEU A 67 -6.98 9.11 5.79
C LEU A 67 -5.95 9.22 4.67
N LYS A 68 -4.66 9.04 4.98
CA LYS A 68 -3.58 9.03 3.98
C LYS A 68 -3.70 7.85 3.02
N ALA A 69 -4.02 6.65 3.51
CA ALA A 69 -4.28 5.49 2.65
C ALA A 69 -5.45 5.77 1.68
N ARG A 70 -6.53 6.37 2.18
CA ARG A 70 -7.68 6.76 1.36
C ARG A 70 -7.34 7.83 0.32
N GLU A 71 -6.48 8.79 0.66
CA GLU A 71 -5.98 9.80 -0.26
C GLU A 71 -5.19 9.17 -1.41
N LYS A 72 -4.29 8.22 -1.10
CA LYS A 72 -3.43 7.53 -2.09
C LYS A 72 -4.19 6.53 -2.97
N PHE A 73 -5.30 5.98 -2.47
CA PHE A 73 -6.13 5.04 -3.22
C PHE A 73 -7.03 5.72 -4.27
N ARG A 74 -7.32 7.01 -4.10
CA ARG A 74 -8.23 7.77 -4.97
C ARG A 74 -7.52 8.30 -6.21
#